data_AF-A0A3E2HPE3-F1
#
_entry.id   AF-A0A3E2HPE3-F1
#
_cell.length_a   1.000
_cell.length_b   1.000
_cell.length_c   1.000
_cell.angle_alpha   90.00
_cell.angle_beta   90.00
_cell.angle_gamma   90.00
#
_symmetry.space_group_name_H-M   'P 1'
#
loop_
_entity.id
_entity.type
_entity.pdbx_description
1 polymer ?
#
loop_
_entity_poly.entity_id
_entity_poly.type
_entity_poly.pdbx_seq_one_letter_code
_entity_poly.pdbx_strand_id
1 'polypeptide(L)'
;MQGKIQHIDKEDFLEIYPIVRQQTFKPTTIQNGFAVTGLVPYDPEHMLAKLQVQVDKTPTPPGSTHSSNSGVRWIPETPHNLIQLQLQSQTIHRLLKEQNSLPTPTKTALNQLVKGCELAMHNAVFLAKEIEELKAVNASMQRKLRRSRKQLIHTGSLTRQEAQELAQSNATAQNVVQVTNSSISADPLQAPPRRPPTCSGCNISGHKITHCPQLASH
;
A
#
# COMPACT_ATOMS: atom_id res chain seq x y z
N MET A 1 -46.79 3.38 -1.82
CA MET A 1 -46.31 4.74 -1.56
C MET A 1 -44.90 4.65 -0.98
N GLN A 2 -43.88 4.70 -1.84
CA GLN A 2 -42.49 4.55 -1.43
C GLN A 2 -42.01 5.83 -0.74
N GLY A 3 -41.55 5.70 0.51
CA GLY A 3 -40.99 6.78 1.30
C GLY A 3 -39.75 7.34 0.61
N LYS A 4 -39.79 8.63 0.30
CA LYS A 4 -38.66 9.38 -0.26
C LYS A 4 -37.60 9.45 0.83
N ILE A 5 -36.47 8.75 0.66
CA ILE A 5 -35.35 8.81 1.60
C ILE A 5 -34.80 10.23 1.51
N GLN A 6 -35.01 11.02 2.57
CA GLN A 6 -34.40 12.34 2.71
C GLN A 6 -32.93 12.12 3.07
N HIS A 7 -32.06 12.24 2.08
CA HIS A 7 -30.62 12.18 2.28
C HIS A 7 -30.12 13.59 2.58
N ILE A 8 -29.58 13.78 3.79
CA ILE A 8 -28.86 14.99 4.18
C ILE A 8 -27.39 14.73 3.85
N ASP A 9 -26.83 15.49 2.91
CA ASP A 9 -25.40 15.39 2.61
C ASP A 9 -24.55 16.15 3.65
N LYS A 10 -23.23 16.14 3.46
CA LYS A 10 -22.30 16.69 4.45
C LYS A 10 -22.44 18.20 4.56
N GLU A 11 -22.74 18.86 3.44
CA GLU A 11 -22.87 20.29 3.28
C GLU A 11 -24.19 20.76 3.92
N ASP A 12 -25.29 20.05 3.65
CA ASP A 12 -26.59 20.24 4.32
C ASP A 12 -26.46 20.09 5.84
N PHE A 13 -25.71 19.08 6.32
CA PHE A 13 -25.48 18.87 7.74
C PHE A 13 -24.75 20.06 8.38
N LEU A 14 -23.70 20.58 7.73
CA LEU A 14 -22.94 21.71 8.25
C LEU A 14 -23.80 22.99 8.33
N GLU A 15 -24.72 23.18 7.40
CA GLU A 15 -25.64 24.32 7.40
C GLU A 15 -26.71 24.19 8.52
N ILE A 16 -27.27 23.00 8.69
CA ILE A 16 -28.39 22.77 9.62
C ILE A 16 -27.92 22.58 11.07
N TYR A 17 -26.70 22.08 11.28
CA TYR A 17 -26.17 21.73 12.60
C TYR A 17 -26.20 22.89 13.62
N PRO A 18 -25.79 24.14 13.31
CA PRO A 18 -25.85 25.24 14.27
C PRO A 18 -27.28 25.53 14.78
N ILE A 19 -28.27 25.44 13.88
CA ILE A 19 -29.68 25.68 14.18
C ILE A 19 -30.19 24.58 15.12
N VAL A 20 -29.98 23.32 14.75
CA VAL A 20 -30.38 22.17 15.56
C VAL A 20 -29.69 22.20 16.92
N ARG A 21 -28.38 22.49 16.97
CA ARG A 21 -27.61 22.57 18.20
C ARG A 21 -28.19 23.60 19.18
N GLN A 22 -28.55 24.80 18.71
CA GLN A 22 -29.18 25.81 19.57
C GLN A 22 -30.57 25.39 20.06
N GLN A 23 -31.32 24.65 19.24
CA GLN A 23 -32.65 24.16 19.62
C GLN A 23 -32.57 22.99 20.62
N THR A 24 -31.55 22.13 20.52
CA THR A 24 -31.38 20.95 21.38
C THR A 24 -30.79 21.31 22.74
N PHE A 25 -29.72 22.11 22.79
CA PHE A 25 -28.98 22.41 24.02
C PHE A 25 -29.56 23.61 24.78
N LYS A 26 -30.85 23.52 25.16
CA LYS A 26 -31.50 24.49 26.03
C LYS A 26 -31.21 24.16 27.50
N PRO A 27 -31.14 25.16 28.40
CA PRO A 27 -30.94 24.93 29.83
C PRO A 27 -31.91 23.90 30.41
N THR A 28 -33.17 23.93 29.98
CA THR A 28 -34.21 22.99 30.42
C THR A 28 -33.95 21.56 29.95
N THR A 29 -33.55 21.34 28.69
CA THR A 29 -33.20 20.02 28.16
C THR A 29 -32.01 19.43 28.89
N ILE A 30 -31.00 20.27 29.18
CA ILE A 30 -29.80 19.89 29.92
C ILE A 30 -30.18 19.49 31.34
N GLN A 31 -30.89 20.35 32.08
CA GLN A 31 -31.34 20.09 33.45
C GLN A 31 -32.22 18.84 33.56
N ASN A 32 -33.13 18.63 32.61
CA ASN A 32 -33.96 17.42 32.55
C ASN A 32 -33.10 16.17 32.32
N GLY A 33 -32.06 16.25 31.48
CA GLY A 33 -31.11 15.16 31.29
C GLY A 33 -30.40 14.78 32.60
N PHE A 34 -29.90 15.77 33.35
CA PHE A 34 -29.31 15.54 34.68
C PHE A 34 -30.32 14.93 35.65
N ALA A 35 -31.58 15.40 35.65
CA ALA A 35 -32.65 14.87 36.49
C ALA A 35 -32.95 13.39 36.20
N VAL A 36 -33.06 13.02 34.92
CA VAL A 36 -33.31 11.64 34.50
C VAL A 36 -32.17 10.71 34.93
N THR A 37 -30.93 11.18 34.87
CA THR A 37 -29.76 10.41 35.33
C THR A 37 -29.58 10.36 36.85
N GLY A 38 -30.49 10.97 37.62
CA GLY A 38 -30.41 11.02 39.08
C GLY A 38 -29.31 11.96 39.61
N LEU A 39 -28.78 12.85 38.76
CA LEU A 39 -27.77 13.85 39.10
C LEU A 39 -28.41 15.16 39.56
N VAL A 40 -29.55 15.09 40.26
CA VAL A 40 -30.28 16.24 40.80
C VAL A 40 -30.45 16.08 42.33
N PRO A 41 -30.21 17.13 43.13
CA PRO A 41 -29.95 18.52 42.75
C PRO A 41 -28.61 18.73 42.02
N TYR A 42 -28.63 19.49 40.93
CA TYR A 42 -27.45 19.94 40.21
C TYR A 42 -26.65 20.84 41.16
N ASP A 43 -25.64 20.27 41.81
CA ASP A 43 -24.74 20.98 42.70
C ASP A 43 -23.34 21.04 42.05
N PRO A 44 -23.09 22.05 41.20
CA PRO A 44 -21.80 22.21 40.55
C PRO A 44 -20.69 22.45 41.57
N GLU A 45 -20.98 23.10 42.70
CA GLU A 45 -20.01 23.35 43.77
C GLU A 45 -19.61 22.05 44.47
N HIS A 46 -20.54 21.12 44.69
CA HIS A 46 -20.23 19.80 45.25
C HIS A 46 -19.38 18.93 44.31
N MET A 47 -19.61 19.05 42.99
CA MET A 47 -18.78 18.41 41.98
C MET A 47 -17.37 19.02 41.94
N LEU A 48 -17.26 20.35 42.00
CA LEU A 48 -16.00 21.08 42.06
C LEU A 48 -15.23 20.81 43.37
N ALA A 49 -15.94 20.63 44.49
CA ALA A 49 -15.37 20.25 45.78
C ALA A 49 -14.84 18.81 45.79
N LYS A 50 -15.47 17.87 45.07
CA LYS A 50 -14.92 16.52 44.83
C LYS A 50 -13.74 16.52 43.87
N LEU A 51 -13.65 17.52 42.99
CA LEU A 51 -12.49 17.83 42.16
C LEU A 51 -11.43 18.64 42.93
N GLN A 52 -11.23 18.34 44.23
CA GLN A 52 -9.99 18.69 44.94
C GLN A 52 -8.81 17.92 44.32
N VAL A 53 -8.45 18.29 43.10
CA VAL A 53 -7.16 18.02 42.54
C VAL A 53 -6.21 18.83 43.41
N GLN A 54 -5.49 18.16 44.30
CA GLN A 54 -4.25 18.72 44.82
C GLN A 54 -3.37 18.93 43.58
N VAL A 55 -3.48 20.11 42.99
CA VAL A 55 -2.44 20.62 42.13
C VAL A 55 -1.31 20.93 43.10
N ASP A 56 -0.56 19.89 43.48
CA ASP A 56 0.79 20.05 43.95
C ASP A 56 1.40 21.04 42.98
N LYS A 57 1.79 22.22 43.49
CA LYS A 57 2.36 23.31 42.71
C LYS A 57 3.26 22.68 41.66
N THR A 58 2.76 22.60 40.44
CA THR A 58 3.58 22.12 39.34
C THR A 58 4.61 23.23 39.23
N PRO A 59 5.90 22.96 39.52
CA PRO A 59 6.89 24.01 39.45
C PRO A 59 6.76 24.59 38.05
N THR A 60 6.47 25.89 37.98
CA THR A 60 6.38 26.62 36.72
C THR A 60 7.60 26.19 35.91
N PRO A 61 7.42 25.55 34.73
CA PRO A 61 8.55 25.18 33.92
C PRO A 61 9.36 26.46 33.71
N PRO A 62 10.71 26.43 33.87
CA PRO A 62 11.51 27.62 33.62
C PRO A 62 11.10 28.16 32.24
N GLY A 63 10.75 29.45 32.20
CA GLY A 63 10.25 30.09 30.99
C GLY A 63 11.15 29.72 29.82
N SER A 64 10.54 29.30 28.71
CA SER A 64 11.26 28.94 27.49
C SER A 64 12.00 30.18 27.00
N THR A 65 13.21 30.36 27.51
CA THR A 65 14.20 31.20 26.87
C THR A 65 14.50 30.44 25.59
N HIS A 66 14.03 30.97 24.46
CA HIS A 66 14.58 30.66 23.15
C HIS A 66 16.04 31.15 23.15
N SER A 67 16.88 30.49 23.95
CA SER A 67 18.31 30.62 23.93
C SER A 67 18.78 29.59 22.93
N SER A 68 19.01 30.07 21.72
CA SER A 68 19.90 29.46 20.74
C SER A 68 21.26 29.22 21.40
N ASN A 69 21.40 28.08 22.11
CA ASN A 69 22.58 27.23 22.24
C ASN A 69 22.40 26.19 23.37
N SER A 70 22.50 24.91 22.98
CA SER A 70 22.56 23.70 23.80
C SER A 70 21.26 23.21 24.46
N GLY A 71 20.61 22.24 23.80
CA GLY A 71 19.49 21.49 24.37
C GLY A 71 18.47 21.09 23.32
N VAL A 72 18.89 20.36 22.27
CA VAL A 72 17.95 19.74 21.34
C VAL A 72 17.05 18.83 22.17
N ARG A 73 15.80 19.26 22.39
CA ARG A 73 14.70 18.38 22.79
C ARG A 73 14.76 17.21 21.83
N TRP A 74 15.14 16.01 22.29
CA TRP A 74 15.32 14.87 21.40
C TRP A 74 14.00 14.64 20.65
N ILE A 75 14.02 14.89 19.33
CA ILE A 75 12.90 14.64 18.43
C ILE A 75 13.25 13.32 17.73
N PRO A 76 12.58 12.21 18.05
CA PRO A 76 12.80 10.96 17.35
C PRO A 76 12.41 11.11 15.87
N GLU A 77 13.39 11.01 14.99
CA GLU A 77 13.16 10.80 13.56
C GLU A 77 13.14 9.31 13.25
N THR A 78 12.46 8.91 12.17
CA THR A 78 12.46 7.53 11.71
C THR A 78 13.89 7.08 11.35
N PRO A 79 14.41 5.98 11.91
CA PRO A 79 15.72 5.46 11.55
C PRO A 79 15.75 5.01 10.08
N HIS A 80 16.75 5.46 9.33
CA HIS A 80 16.92 5.11 7.91
C HIS A 80 17.79 3.86 7.70
N ASN A 81 18.61 3.52 8.69
CA ASN A 81 19.50 2.36 8.65
C ASN A 81 19.61 1.69 10.03
N LEU A 82 20.14 0.47 10.05
CA LEU A 82 20.24 -0.32 11.27
C LEU A 82 21.10 0.35 12.35
N ILE A 83 22.14 1.09 11.94
CA ILE A 83 23.02 1.81 12.87
C ILE A 83 22.24 2.91 13.60
N GLN A 84 21.45 3.71 12.87
CA GLN A 84 20.59 4.73 13.46
C GLN A 84 19.55 4.12 14.40
N LEU A 85 18.96 2.98 14.02
CA LEU A 85 18.00 2.26 14.87
C LEU A 85 18.64 1.84 16.20
N GLN A 86 19.85 1.29 16.17
CA GLN A 86 20.59 0.91 17.38
C GLN A 86 20.91 2.11 18.26
N LEU A 87 21.43 3.19 17.67
CA LEU A 87 21.78 4.41 18.40
C LEU A 87 20.56 5.04 19.08
N GLN A 88 19.42 5.10 18.37
CA GLN A 88 18.18 5.60 18.93
C GLN A 88 17.65 4.69 20.04
N SER A 89 17.65 3.36 19.84
CA SER A 89 17.26 2.38 20.86
C SER A 89 18.06 2.56 22.15
N GLN A 90 19.39 2.67 22.05
CA GLN A 90 20.26 2.92 23.20
C GLN A 90 19.96 4.24 23.90
N THR A 91 19.65 5.29 23.12
CA THR A 91 19.27 6.61 23.65
C THR A 91 17.96 6.53 24.43
N ILE A 92 16.94 5.88 23.88
CA ILE A 92 15.64 5.65 24.55
C ILE A 92 15.85 4.86 25.84
N HIS A 93 16.64 3.77 25.80
CA HIS A 93 16.94 2.97 26.99
C HIS A 93 17.62 3.80 28.09
N ARG A 94 18.52 4.71 27.74
CA ARG A 94 19.19 5.60 28.70
C ARG A 94 18.21 6.56 29.35
N LEU A 95 17.38 7.23 28.56
CA LEU A 95 16.37 8.18 29.05
C LEU A 95 15.33 7.52 29.96
N LEU A 96 14.93 6.28 29.64
CA LEU A 96 14.00 5.52 30.48
C LEU A 96 14.65 5.04 31.79
N LYS A 97 15.95 4.73 31.76
CA LYS A 97 16.70 4.36 32.97
C LYS A 97 16.85 5.54 33.92
N GLU A 98 17.15 6.74 33.40
CA GLU A 98 17.30 7.97 34.18
C GLU A 98 16.03 8.38 34.91
N GLN A 99 14.85 8.02 34.38
CA GLN A 99 13.55 8.34 34.98
C GLN A 99 13.02 7.29 35.97
N ASN A 100 13.79 6.24 36.29
CA ASN A 100 13.35 5.11 37.14
C ASN A 100 12.00 4.48 36.70
N SER A 101 11.62 4.65 35.44
CA SER A 101 10.21 4.57 35.02
C SER A 101 9.84 3.31 34.25
N LEU A 102 10.70 2.29 34.21
CA LEU A 102 10.48 1.15 33.32
C LEU A 102 10.17 -0.16 34.06
N PRO A 103 8.89 -0.57 34.12
CA PRO A 103 8.49 -1.93 34.46
C PRO A 103 9.13 -2.95 33.50
N THR A 104 9.48 -4.14 34.02
CA THR A 104 10.06 -5.24 33.23
C THR A 104 9.26 -5.56 31.94
N PRO A 105 7.92 -5.60 31.95
CA PRO A 105 7.14 -5.86 30.73
C PRO A 105 7.36 -4.82 29.61
N THR A 106 7.44 -3.53 29.97
CA THR A 106 7.63 -2.44 29.01
C THR A 106 9.01 -2.50 28.36
N LYS A 107 10.05 -2.85 29.12
CA LYS A 107 11.41 -3.07 28.58
C LYS A 107 11.43 -4.21 27.56
N THR A 108 10.74 -5.31 27.87
CA THR A 108 10.65 -6.46 26.97
C THR A 108 9.92 -6.11 25.68
N ALA A 109 8.79 -5.40 25.77
CA ALA A 109 8.05 -4.95 24.60
C ALA A 109 8.89 -4.02 23.71
N LEU A 110 9.65 -3.09 24.29
CA LEU A 110 10.56 -2.22 23.54
C LEU A 110 11.65 -3.02 22.81
N ASN A 111 12.28 -3.99 23.47
CA ASN A 111 13.28 -4.85 22.84
C ASN A 111 12.69 -5.66 21.67
N GLN A 112 11.48 -6.20 21.84
CA GLN A 112 10.78 -6.91 20.76
C GLN A 112 10.46 -6.00 19.58
N LEU A 113 10.05 -4.76 19.85
CA LEU A 113 9.80 -3.76 18.80
C LEU A 113 11.08 -3.46 18.01
N VAL A 114 12.19 -3.16 18.70
CA VAL A 114 13.49 -2.91 18.06
C VAL A 114 13.89 -4.11 17.21
N LYS A 115 13.71 -5.33 17.73
CA LYS A 115 14.01 -6.55 16.98
C LYS A 115 13.15 -6.72 15.73
N GLY A 116 11.86 -6.38 15.83
CA GLY A 116 10.94 -6.36 14.69
C GLY A 116 11.38 -5.38 13.61
N CYS A 117 11.82 -4.17 14.00
CA CYS A 117 12.37 -3.18 13.08
C CYS A 117 13.64 -3.68 12.39
N GLU A 118 14.59 -4.26 13.13
CA GLU A 118 15.81 -4.85 12.54
C GLU A 118 15.46 -5.91 11.47
N LEU A 119 14.54 -6.82 11.78
CA LEU A 119 14.13 -7.88 10.87
C LEU A 119 13.47 -7.31 9.60
N ALA A 120 12.58 -6.33 9.75
CA ALA A 120 11.94 -5.66 8.63
C ALA A 120 12.97 -4.97 7.71
N MET A 121 13.96 -4.29 8.28
CA MET A 121 15.03 -3.65 7.51
C MET A 121 15.89 -4.65 6.75
N HIS A 122 16.27 -5.77 7.38
CA HIS A 122 17.00 -6.84 6.69
C HIS A 122 16.18 -7.47 5.56
N ASN A 123 14.91 -7.77 5.82
CA ASN A 123 14.00 -8.30 4.81
C ASN A 123 13.84 -7.34 3.63
N ALA A 124 13.75 -6.04 3.88
CA ALA A 124 13.68 -5.04 2.82
C ALA A 124 14.92 -5.06 1.90
N VAL A 125 16.11 -5.26 2.47
CA VAL A 125 17.36 -5.40 1.69
C VAL A 125 17.33 -6.65 0.82
N PHE A 126 16.92 -7.80 1.37
CA PHE A 126 16.81 -9.04 0.59
C PHE A 126 15.77 -8.93 -0.54
N LEU A 127 14.60 -8.36 -0.23
CA LEU A 127 13.54 -8.15 -1.21
C LEU A 127 13.99 -7.20 -2.32
N ALA A 128 14.74 -6.13 -1.99
CA ALA A 128 15.26 -5.22 -3.01
C ALA A 128 16.19 -5.95 -4.00
N LYS A 129 17.06 -6.83 -3.49
CA LYS A 129 17.95 -7.65 -4.31
C LYS A 129 17.17 -8.65 -5.17
N GLU A 130 16.21 -9.37 -4.58
CA GLU A 130 15.39 -10.33 -5.32
C GLU A 130 14.56 -9.65 -6.42
N ILE A 131 14.01 -8.47 -6.15
CA ILE A 131 13.30 -7.66 -7.15
C ILE A 131 14.23 -7.27 -8.31
N GLU A 132 15.48 -6.89 -8.02
CA GLU A 132 16.47 -6.57 -9.05
C GLU A 132 16.78 -7.79 -9.93
N GLU A 133 17.03 -8.94 -9.31
CA GLU A 133 17.28 -10.20 -10.02
C GLU A 133 16.09 -10.63 -10.88
N LEU A 134 14.87 -10.57 -10.33
CA LEU A 134 13.63 -10.87 -11.06
C LEU A 134 13.43 -9.94 -12.26
N LYS A 135 13.71 -8.63 -12.09
CA LYS A 135 13.65 -7.67 -13.21
C LYS A 135 14.67 -8.01 -14.29
N ALA A 136 15.89 -8.39 -13.93
CA ALA A 136 16.92 -8.79 -14.88
C ALA A 136 16.53 -10.05 -15.67
N VAL A 137 16.00 -11.08 -14.99
CA VAL A 137 15.50 -12.31 -15.62
C VAL A 137 14.33 -12.01 -16.55
N ASN A 138 13.37 -11.20 -16.10
CA ASN A 138 12.22 -10.82 -16.91
C ASN A 138 12.66 -10.05 -18.17
N ALA A 139 13.56 -9.08 -18.04
CA ALA A 139 14.12 -8.37 -19.18
C ALA A 139 14.82 -9.31 -20.19
N SER A 140 15.56 -10.31 -19.70
CA SER A 140 16.19 -11.34 -20.54
C SER A 140 15.14 -12.21 -21.26
N MET A 141 14.09 -12.63 -20.57
CA MET A 141 13.00 -13.42 -21.14
C MET A 141 12.23 -12.63 -22.20
N GLN A 142 11.87 -11.37 -21.91
CA GLN A 142 11.24 -10.46 -22.86
C GLN A 142 12.10 -10.27 -24.12
N ARG A 143 13.43 -10.12 -23.95
CA ARG A 143 14.36 -10.04 -25.08
C ARG A 143 14.35 -11.33 -25.92
N LYS A 144 14.30 -12.51 -25.29
CA LYS A 144 14.20 -13.81 -26.01
C LYS A 144 12.88 -13.96 -26.77
N LEU A 145 11.76 -13.51 -26.19
CA LEU A 145 10.44 -13.55 -26.84
C LEU A 145 10.34 -12.58 -28.03
N ARG A 146 10.97 -11.40 -27.93
CA ARG A 146 11.01 -10.41 -29.02
C ARG A 146 11.94 -10.80 -30.16
N ARG A 147 12.84 -11.77 -29.97
CA ARG A 147 13.69 -12.26 -31.07
C ARG A 147 12.83 -12.98 -32.11
N SER A 148 12.90 -12.50 -33.34
CA SER A 148 12.27 -13.12 -34.51
C SER A 148 12.65 -14.60 -34.62
N ARG A 149 11.66 -15.48 -34.70
CA ARG A 149 11.82 -16.93 -34.97
C ARG A 149 11.69 -17.26 -36.47
N LYS A 150 11.86 -16.28 -37.36
CA LYS A 150 11.81 -16.53 -38.80
C LYS A 150 12.92 -17.52 -39.18
N GLN A 151 12.54 -18.74 -39.51
CA GLN A 151 13.45 -19.71 -40.09
C GLN A 151 13.73 -19.29 -41.53
N LEU A 152 15.01 -19.23 -41.89
CA LEU A 152 15.42 -18.97 -43.27
C LEU A 152 15.09 -20.22 -44.09
N ILE A 153 14.22 -20.07 -45.08
CA ILE A 153 14.02 -21.11 -46.09
C ILE A 153 15.34 -21.20 -46.85
N HIS A 154 15.98 -22.37 -46.82
CA HIS A 154 17.27 -22.60 -47.46
C HIS A 154 17.12 -22.60 -48.98
N THR A 155 17.31 -21.44 -49.62
CA THR A 155 17.26 -21.29 -51.09
C THR A 155 18.64 -21.24 -51.76
N GLY A 156 19.72 -21.55 -51.03
CA GLY A 156 21.10 -21.56 -51.54
C GLY A 156 22.14 -21.14 -50.50
N SER A 157 23.41 -21.04 -50.90
CA SER A 157 24.50 -20.53 -50.04
C SER A 157 24.37 -19.02 -49.84
N LEU A 158 24.14 -18.60 -48.59
CA LEU A 158 24.04 -17.19 -48.21
C LEU A 158 25.45 -16.55 -48.22
N THR A 159 25.62 -15.39 -48.88
CA THR A 159 26.90 -14.66 -48.81
C THR A 159 27.02 -13.86 -47.50
N ARG A 160 28.26 -13.55 -47.10
CA ARG A 160 28.56 -12.84 -45.84
C ARG A 160 27.85 -11.48 -45.73
N GLN A 161 27.69 -10.77 -46.85
CA GLN A 161 27.08 -9.45 -46.88
C GLN A 161 25.55 -9.52 -46.71
N GLU A 162 24.89 -10.46 -47.40
CA GLU A 162 23.45 -10.72 -47.25
C GLU A 162 23.09 -11.16 -45.83
N ALA A 163 23.94 -11.99 -45.21
CA ALA A 163 23.79 -12.38 -43.81
C ALA A 163 23.81 -11.16 -42.87
N GLN A 164 24.65 -10.18 -43.17
CA GLN A 164 24.86 -8.99 -42.34
C GLN A 164 23.72 -7.98 -42.48
N GLU A 165 23.23 -7.74 -43.69
CA GLU A 165 22.04 -6.90 -43.94
C GLU A 165 20.77 -7.48 -43.31
N LEU A 166 20.61 -8.80 -43.35
CA LEU A 166 19.46 -9.48 -42.72
C LEU A 166 19.51 -9.41 -41.20
N ALA A 167 20.71 -9.43 -40.60
CA ALA A 167 20.88 -9.22 -39.16
C ALA A 167 20.55 -7.77 -38.76
N GLN A 168 20.97 -6.78 -39.57
CA GLN A 168 20.71 -5.36 -39.31
C GLN A 168 19.22 -5.01 -39.43
N SER A 169 18.54 -5.47 -40.50
CA SER A 169 17.10 -5.23 -40.67
C SER A 169 16.25 -5.81 -39.53
N ASN A 170 16.60 -6.99 -39.03
CA ASN A 170 15.94 -7.59 -37.85
C ASN A 170 16.22 -6.81 -36.55
N ALA A 171 17.41 -6.20 -36.40
CA ALA A 171 17.73 -5.35 -35.26
C ALA A 171 16.95 -4.02 -35.29
N THR A 172 16.80 -3.41 -36.46
CA THR A 172 16.01 -2.17 -36.63
C THR A 172 14.53 -2.41 -36.31
N ALA A 173 13.94 -3.52 -36.76
CA ALA A 173 12.55 -3.87 -36.45
C ALA A 173 12.30 -4.11 -34.95
N GLN A 174 13.27 -4.66 -34.21
CA GLN A 174 13.16 -4.86 -32.76
C GLN A 174 13.22 -3.55 -31.96
N ASN A 175 13.98 -2.55 -32.42
CA ASN A 175 14.05 -1.24 -31.76
C ASN A 175 12.75 -0.44 -31.89
N VAL A 176 12.05 -0.53 -33.01
CA VAL A 176 10.76 0.18 -33.22
C VAL A 176 9.68 -0.31 -32.24
N VAL A 177 9.63 -1.60 -31.94
CA VAL A 177 8.69 -2.20 -30.96
C VAL A 177 9.02 -1.80 -29.51
N GLN A 178 10.27 -1.43 -29.22
CA GLN A 178 10.67 -1.00 -27.89
C GLN A 178 10.17 0.42 -27.55
N VAL A 179 10.05 1.31 -28.54
CA VAL A 179 9.58 2.70 -28.34
C VAL A 179 8.07 2.77 -28.09
N THR A 180 7.29 1.86 -28.68
CA THR A 180 5.82 1.88 -28.55
C THR A 180 5.30 1.30 -27.23
N ASN A 181 6.08 0.41 -26.60
CA ASN A 181 5.62 -0.35 -25.42
C ASN A 181 5.97 0.31 -24.08
N SER A 182 6.70 1.42 -24.07
CA SER A 182 6.95 2.20 -22.85
C SER A 182 5.73 3.00 -22.36
N SER A 183 4.63 2.99 -23.12
CA SER A 183 3.46 3.86 -22.89
C SER A 183 2.12 3.10 -22.77
N ILE A 184 2.09 1.78 -22.64
CA ILE A 184 0.82 1.04 -22.54
C ILE A 184 0.83 0.09 -21.34
N SER A 185 -0.14 0.32 -20.46
CA SER A 185 -0.53 -0.46 -19.29
C SER A 185 -0.56 -1.96 -19.54
N ALA A 186 -0.28 -2.71 -18.47
CA ALA A 186 -0.34 -4.16 -18.40
C ALA A 186 -1.73 -4.69 -18.80
N ASP A 187 -1.82 -5.26 -20.00
CA ASP A 187 -2.94 -6.11 -20.40
C ASP A 187 -2.38 -7.52 -20.69
N PRO A 188 -2.94 -8.60 -20.13
CA PRO A 188 -2.44 -9.95 -20.36
C PRO A 188 -2.66 -10.32 -21.83
N LEU A 189 -1.57 -10.61 -22.55
CA LEU A 189 -1.63 -11.10 -23.93
C LEU A 189 -2.58 -12.31 -24.01
N GLN A 190 -3.78 -12.10 -24.56
CA GLN A 190 -4.74 -13.17 -24.83
C GLN A 190 -4.10 -14.21 -25.74
N ALA A 191 -4.21 -15.48 -25.34
CA ALA A 191 -3.75 -16.60 -26.16
C ALA A 191 -4.49 -16.59 -27.50
N PRO A 192 -3.81 -16.84 -28.64
CA PRO A 192 -4.47 -16.87 -29.94
C PRO A 192 -5.59 -17.93 -29.93
N PRO A 193 -6.76 -17.65 -30.53
CA PRO A 193 -7.86 -18.60 -30.57
C PRO A 193 -7.42 -19.90 -31.24
N ARG A 194 -7.66 -21.03 -30.58
CA ARG A 194 -7.34 -22.36 -31.13
C ARG A 194 -8.10 -22.55 -32.44
N ARG A 195 -7.39 -22.99 -33.49
CA ARG A 195 -8.02 -23.38 -34.76
C ARG A 195 -9.06 -24.47 -34.50
N PRO A 196 -10.30 -24.35 -35.02
CA PRO A 196 -11.32 -25.38 -34.83
C PRO A 196 -10.88 -26.73 -35.40
N PRO A 197 -11.30 -27.85 -34.80
CA PRO A 197 -10.91 -29.19 -35.24
C PRO A 197 -11.38 -29.46 -36.67
N THR A 198 -10.54 -30.12 -37.48
CA THR A 198 -10.88 -30.61 -38.82
C THR A 198 -11.14 -32.11 -38.78
N CYS A 199 -12.22 -32.56 -39.41
CA CYS A 199 -12.55 -33.98 -39.52
C CYS A 199 -11.63 -34.66 -40.53
N SER A 200 -10.94 -35.73 -40.13
CA SER A 200 -10.06 -36.50 -41.02
C SER A 200 -10.80 -37.37 -42.04
N GLY A 201 -12.11 -37.58 -41.89
CA GLY A 201 -12.93 -38.36 -42.83
C GLY A 201 -13.49 -37.53 -43.98
N CYS A 202 -13.91 -36.28 -43.73
CA CYS A 202 -14.53 -35.41 -44.74
C CYS A 202 -13.76 -34.10 -44.99
N ASN A 203 -12.65 -33.86 -44.28
CA ASN A 203 -11.83 -32.64 -44.34
C ASN A 203 -12.57 -31.32 -44.03
N ILE A 204 -13.77 -31.38 -43.44
CA ILE A 204 -14.55 -30.20 -43.03
C ILE A 204 -14.14 -29.77 -41.61
N SER A 205 -13.95 -28.46 -41.39
CA SER A 205 -13.69 -27.86 -40.08
C SER A 205 -14.96 -27.70 -39.25
N GLY A 206 -14.87 -27.91 -37.94
CA GLY A 206 -15.96 -27.71 -36.97
C GLY A 206 -16.37 -28.96 -36.21
N HIS A 207 -15.85 -30.14 -36.56
CA HIS A 207 -16.15 -31.41 -35.88
C HIS A 207 -14.98 -32.39 -35.99
N LYS A 208 -15.02 -33.46 -35.18
CA LYS A 208 -14.05 -34.57 -35.23
C LYS A 208 -14.64 -35.75 -36.00
N ILE A 209 -13.79 -36.65 -36.50
CA ILE A 209 -14.23 -37.84 -37.25
C ILE A 209 -15.27 -38.68 -36.50
N THR A 210 -15.18 -38.74 -35.17
CA THR A 210 -16.14 -39.46 -34.32
C THR A 210 -17.56 -38.89 -34.34
N HIS A 211 -17.76 -37.67 -34.83
CA HIS A 211 -19.06 -36.99 -34.91
C HIS A 211 -19.31 -36.51 -36.35
N CYS A 212 -18.72 -37.20 -37.33
CA CYS A 212 -18.87 -36.85 -38.73
C CYS A 212 -20.28 -37.22 -39.21
N PRO A 213 -21.07 -36.25 -39.72
CA PRO A 213 -22.41 -36.55 -40.25
C PRO A 213 -22.38 -37.44 -41.50
N GLN A 214 -21.25 -37.50 -42.20
CA GLN A 214 -21.06 -38.34 -43.39
C GLN A 214 -20.64 -39.79 -43.07
N LEU A 215 -20.35 -40.11 -41.81
CA LEU A 215 -20.02 -41.49 -41.39
C LEU A 215 -21.27 -42.36 -41.16
N ALA A 216 -22.45 -41.74 -41.08
CA ALA A 216 -23.73 -42.43 -40.86
C ALA A 216 -24.44 -42.83 -42.17
N SER A 217 -23.75 -42.77 -43.32
CA SER A 217 -24.29 -43.08 -44.64
C SER A 217 -23.65 -44.32 -45.24
N HIS A 218 -23.63 -45.42 -44.49
CA HIS A 218 -23.43 -46.78 -45.00
C HIS A 218 -24.07 -47.80 -44.06
#